data_AF-A0A5C9DTF4-F1
#
_entry.id   AF-A0A5C9DTF4-F1
#
_cell.length_a   1.000
_cell.length_b   1.000
_cell.length_c   1.000
_cell.angle_alpha   90.00
_cell.angle_beta   90.00
_cell.angle_gamma   90.00
#
_symmetry.space_group_name_H-M   'P 1'
#
loop_
_entity.id
_entity.type
_entity.pdbx_description
1 polymer ?
#
loop_
_entity_poly.entity_id
_entity_poly.type
_entity_poly.pdbx_seq_one_letter_code
_entity_poly.pdbx_strand_id
1 'polypeptide(L)'
;MKKGKVHFILTGLAALFSAPFWVATPLIAVLKLLNITFAGTPPSATGLLFAPVFFIAILLSDTTRLAGIGLAALLLALVALVWLVARERDRVWSRGRFYLLTAILVMVLVFPLVMRYRPAVQAAPGVEMHLVERPGLLAGTARRCQALAEIRGCQYEPLGWADADTLVYRTWCGGRFTAQGWQPGSPGAPMAYDVNTGDVGASLIDREPVRQRCDPETCVSPNLTDKQLFPWGYLPGEYPDPLISPDGRWVAFTAEHVYGPEDLLVISTE
;
A
#
# COMPACT_ATOMS: atom_id res chain seq x y z
N MET A 1 -16.20 19.21 -37.21
CA MET A 1 -15.24 18.08 -37.02
C MET A 1 -15.94 16.77 -37.37
N LYS A 2 -15.40 15.91 -38.26
CA LYS A 2 -16.07 14.64 -38.63
C LYS A 2 -16.30 13.79 -37.36
N LYS A 3 -17.55 13.38 -37.10
CA LYS A 3 -17.94 12.55 -35.93
C LYS A 3 -17.07 11.30 -35.73
N GLY A 4 -16.36 10.79 -36.74
CA GLY A 4 -15.37 9.73 -36.55
C GLY A 4 -14.17 10.14 -35.68
N LYS A 5 -13.64 11.36 -35.84
CA LYS A 5 -12.37 11.80 -35.23
C LYS A 5 -12.45 11.88 -33.70
N VAL A 6 -13.57 12.34 -33.15
CA VAL A 6 -13.77 12.44 -31.69
C VAL A 6 -13.63 11.07 -31.02
N HIS A 7 -14.04 9.97 -31.68
CA HIS A 7 -14.00 8.63 -31.09
C HIS A 7 -12.59 8.15 -30.90
N PHE A 8 -11.78 8.33 -31.94
CA PHE A 8 -10.38 7.96 -31.90
C PHE A 8 -9.64 8.76 -30.83
N ILE A 9 -9.96 10.05 -30.68
CA ILE A 9 -9.38 10.89 -29.63
C ILE A 9 -9.77 10.35 -28.25
N LEU A 10 -11.04 10.11 -27.98
CA LEU A 10 -11.50 9.58 -26.68
C LEU A 10 -10.90 8.20 -26.37
N THR A 11 -10.85 7.30 -27.36
CA THR A 11 -10.25 5.96 -27.19
C THR A 11 -8.74 6.06 -26.92
N GLY A 12 -8.05 6.94 -27.66
CA GLY A 12 -6.62 7.17 -27.47
C GLY A 12 -6.30 7.76 -26.10
N LEU A 13 -7.08 8.73 -25.64
CA LEU A 13 -6.95 9.29 -24.30
C LEU A 13 -7.25 8.26 -23.22
N ALA A 14 -8.33 7.48 -23.36
CA ALA A 14 -8.65 6.40 -22.42
C ALA A 14 -7.48 5.39 -22.32
N ALA A 15 -6.92 4.99 -23.47
CA ALA A 15 -5.76 4.10 -23.50
C ALA A 15 -4.56 4.72 -22.80
N LEU A 16 -4.25 5.99 -23.06
CA LEU A 16 -3.13 6.71 -22.45
C LEU A 16 -3.26 6.81 -20.92
N PHE A 17 -4.41 7.26 -20.40
CA PHE A 17 -4.65 7.35 -18.96
C PHE A 17 -4.69 5.97 -18.29
N SER A 18 -5.08 4.93 -19.03
CA SER A 18 -5.11 3.56 -18.51
C SER A 18 -3.76 2.83 -18.58
N ALA A 19 -2.78 3.38 -19.29
CA ALA A 19 -1.51 2.72 -19.57
C ALA A 19 -0.76 2.24 -18.30
N PRO A 20 -0.72 3.01 -17.18
CA PRO A 20 -0.09 2.54 -15.95
C PRO A 20 -0.71 1.24 -15.42
N PHE A 21 -2.04 1.10 -15.47
CA PHE A 21 -2.74 -0.08 -14.97
C PHE A 21 -2.53 -1.29 -15.91
N TRP A 22 -2.53 -1.05 -17.22
CA TRP A 22 -2.29 -2.08 -18.23
C TRP A 22 -0.89 -2.65 -18.21
N VAL A 23 0.12 -1.82 -17.92
CA VAL A 23 1.50 -2.27 -17.85
C VAL A 23 1.77 -2.93 -16.51
N ALA A 24 1.38 -2.30 -15.39
CA ALA A 24 1.71 -2.79 -14.06
C ALA A 24 0.99 -4.09 -13.72
N THR A 25 -0.32 -4.21 -13.98
CA THR A 25 -1.12 -5.38 -13.55
C THR A 25 -0.57 -6.73 -14.07
N PRO A 26 -0.38 -6.93 -15.39
CA PRO A 26 0.13 -8.20 -15.89
C PRO A 26 1.59 -8.41 -15.49
N LEU A 27 2.39 -7.34 -15.42
CA LEU A 27 3.79 -7.45 -15.06
C LEU A 27 3.99 -7.86 -13.61
N ILE A 28 3.18 -7.32 -12.69
CA ILE A 28 3.13 -7.76 -11.29
C ILE A 28 2.67 -9.21 -11.19
N ALA A 29 1.68 -9.63 -11.99
CA ALA A 29 1.23 -11.02 -12.01
C ALA A 29 2.36 -11.96 -12.48
N VAL A 30 3.08 -11.58 -13.54
CA VAL A 30 4.26 -12.31 -14.03
C VAL A 30 5.36 -12.35 -12.96
N LEU A 31 5.68 -11.23 -12.31
CA LEU A 31 6.69 -11.19 -11.24
C LEU A 31 6.31 -12.07 -10.04
N LYS A 32 5.03 -12.08 -9.64
CA LYS A 32 4.53 -13.00 -8.60
C LYS A 32 4.67 -14.45 -9.01
N LEU A 33 4.31 -14.78 -10.26
CA LEU A 33 4.46 -16.13 -10.80
C LEU A 33 5.94 -16.56 -10.81
N LEU A 34 6.83 -15.69 -11.29
CA LEU A 34 8.28 -15.95 -11.30
C LEU A 34 8.82 -16.20 -9.89
N ASN A 35 8.40 -15.42 -8.90
CA ASN A 35 8.82 -15.61 -7.51
C ASN A 35 8.33 -16.95 -6.91
N ILE A 36 7.16 -17.42 -7.34
CA ILE A 36 6.65 -18.75 -6.93
C ILE A 36 7.41 -19.87 -7.63
N THR A 37 7.74 -19.71 -8.91
CA THR A 37 8.41 -20.77 -9.71
C THR A 37 9.91 -20.87 -9.44
N PHE A 38 10.58 -19.75 -9.16
CA PHE A 38 12.01 -19.70 -8.88
C PHE A 38 12.17 -19.39 -7.39
N ALA A 39 12.40 -20.43 -6.58
CA ALA A 39 12.43 -20.39 -5.12
C ALA A 39 13.50 -19.44 -4.54
N GLY A 40 13.25 -18.13 -4.61
CA GLY A 40 14.02 -17.07 -3.97
C GLY A 40 15.10 -16.38 -4.81
N THR A 41 15.52 -16.95 -5.95
CA THR A 41 16.54 -16.34 -6.82
C THR A 41 16.02 -16.21 -8.26
N PRO A 42 15.26 -15.14 -8.55
CA PRO A 42 14.84 -14.89 -9.92
C PRO A 42 16.07 -14.58 -10.80
N PRO A 43 16.05 -14.96 -12.09
CA PRO A 43 17.14 -14.64 -13.02
C PRO A 43 17.45 -13.15 -13.02
N SER A 44 18.71 -12.73 -13.12
CA SER A 44 19.10 -11.31 -13.09
C SER A 44 18.33 -10.43 -14.11
N ALA A 45 17.92 -11.01 -15.24
CA ALA A 45 17.09 -10.36 -16.25
C ALA A 45 15.69 -9.92 -15.75
N THR A 46 15.16 -10.49 -14.65
CA THR A 46 13.88 -10.06 -14.08
C THR A 46 13.94 -8.64 -13.51
N GLY A 47 15.13 -8.12 -13.20
CA GLY A 47 15.31 -6.73 -12.80
C GLY A 47 14.84 -5.73 -13.87
N LEU A 48 14.96 -6.07 -15.15
CA LEU A 48 14.46 -5.22 -16.25
C LEU A 48 12.93 -5.10 -16.26
N LEU A 49 12.23 -6.13 -15.78
CA LEU A 49 10.78 -6.11 -15.63
C LEU A 49 10.34 -5.23 -14.46
N PHE A 50 11.22 -4.95 -13.50
CA PHE A 50 10.90 -4.09 -12.36
C PHE A 50 10.89 -2.61 -12.72
N ALA A 51 11.74 -2.16 -13.64
CA ALA A 51 11.86 -0.74 -14.01
C ALA A 51 10.51 -0.07 -14.38
N PRO A 52 9.68 -0.60 -15.32
CA PRO A 52 8.38 0.00 -15.61
C PRO A 52 7.42 -0.04 -14.41
N VAL A 53 7.45 -1.11 -13.59
CA VAL A 53 6.62 -1.20 -12.38
C VAL A 53 7.02 -0.12 -11.38
N PHE A 54 8.33 0.10 -11.19
CA PHE A 54 8.87 1.12 -10.30
C PHE A 54 8.42 2.54 -10.69
N PHE A 55 8.57 2.93 -11.96
CA PHE A 55 8.12 4.26 -12.40
C PHE A 55 6.60 4.44 -12.31
N ILE A 56 5.82 3.39 -12.61
CA ILE A 56 4.36 3.42 -12.43
C ILE A 56 4.01 3.54 -10.94
N ALA A 57 4.74 2.84 -10.07
CA ALA A 57 4.56 2.91 -8.64
C ALA A 57 4.88 4.32 -8.11
N ILE A 58 5.92 4.99 -8.61
CA ILE A 58 6.19 6.42 -8.29
C ILE A 58 5.01 7.30 -8.68
N LEU A 59 4.47 7.12 -9.89
CA LEU A 59 3.35 7.92 -10.40
C LEU A 59 2.08 7.73 -9.54
N LEU A 60 1.83 6.49 -9.11
CA LEU A 60 0.61 6.07 -8.41
C LEU A 60 0.77 5.96 -6.88
N SER A 61 1.87 6.46 -6.32
CA SER A 61 2.18 6.42 -4.88
C SER A 61 1.38 7.43 -4.05
N ASP A 62 0.66 8.33 -4.70
CA ASP A 62 -0.22 9.30 -4.05
C ASP A 62 -1.68 8.95 -4.34
N THR A 63 -2.51 8.90 -3.29
CA THR A 63 -3.90 8.50 -3.39
C THR A 63 -4.71 9.41 -4.31
N THR A 64 -4.44 10.72 -4.30
CA THR A 64 -5.15 11.71 -5.13
C THR A 64 -4.78 11.52 -6.61
N ARG A 65 -3.50 11.34 -6.92
CA ARG A 65 -3.04 11.04 -8.29
C ARG A 65 -3.59 9.71 -8.79
N LEU A 66 -3.52 8.66 -7.98
CA LEU A 66 -4.09 7.35 -8.30
C LEU A 66 -5.59 7.45 -8.62
N ALA A 67 -6.37 8.10 -7.75
CA ALA A 67 -7.80 8.27 -7.93
C ALA A 67 -8.12 9.12 -9.16
N GLY A 68 -7.40 10.23 -9.37
CA GLY A 68 -7.61 11.12 -10.52
C GLY A 68 -7.33 10.46 -11.86
N ILE A 69 -6.19 9.75 -11.99
CA ILE A 69 -5.82 9.02 -13.21
C ILE A 69 -6.82 7.88 -13.47
N GLY A 70 -7.18 7.11 -12.42
CA GLY A 70 -8.15 6.02 -12.52
C GLY A 70 -9.53 6.51 -12.96
N LEU A 71 -10.04 7.57 -12.34
CA LEU A 71 -11.35 8.16 -12.66
C LEU A 71 -11.38 8.70 -14.09
N ALA A 72 -10.32 9.41 -14.53
CA ALA A 72 -10.21 9.90 -15.90
C ALA A 72 -10.23 8.75 -16.92
N ALA A 73 -9.47 7.67 -16.67
CA ALA A 73 -9.46 6.49 -17.53
C ALA A 73 -10.85 5.85 -17.63
N LEU A 74 -11.54 5.67 -16.49
CA LEU A 74 -12.88 5.08 -16.43
C LEU A 74 -13.92 5.92 -17.18
N LEU A 75 -13.96 7.24 -16.93
CA LEU A 75 -14.92 8.14 -17.56
C LEU A 75 -14.71 8.21 -19.08
N LEU A 76 -13.46 8.37 -19.54
CA LEU A 76 -13.15 8.41 -20.96
C LEU A 76 -13.49 7.09 -21.66
N ALA A 77 -13.18 5.97 -21.02
CA ALA A 77 -13.50 4.64 -21.56
C ALA A 77 -15.02 4.43 -21.63
N LEU A 78 -15.76 4.81 -20.59
CA LEU A 78 -17.22 4.67 -20.54
C LEU A 78 -17.90 5.54 -21.59
N VAL A 79 -17.50 6.81 -21.73
CA VAL A 79 -18.06 7.73 -22.74
C VAL A 79 -17.78 7.20 -24.16
N ALA A 80 -16.55 6.74 -24.42
CA ALA A 80 -16.20 6.15 -25.70
C ALA A 80 -17.03 4.87 -25.98
N LEU A 81 -17.23 4.02 -24.97
CA LEU A 81 -17.98 2.77 -25.08
C LEU A 81 -19.46 3.02 -25.34
N VAL A 82 -20.11 3.88 -24.55
CA VAL A 82 -21.52 4.26 -24.72
C VAL A 82 -21.74 4.82 -26.12
N TRP A 83 -20.83 5.67 -26.58
CA TRP A 83 -20.95 6.24 -27.92
C TRP A 83 -20.73 5.21 -29.04
N LEU A 84 -19.78 4.29 -28.87
CA LEU A 84 -19.57 3.17 -29.80
C LEU A 84 -20.81 2.30 -29.93
N VAL A 85 -21.41 1.93 -28.78
CA VAL A 85 -22.64 1.13 -28.70
C VAL A 85 -23.81 1.87 -29.35
N ALA A 86 -24.00 3.15 -29.03
CA ALA A 86 -25.10 3.95 -29.57
C ALA A 86 -25.03 4.09 -31.10
N ARG A 87 -23.81 4.14 -31.66
CA ARG A 87 -23.59 4.34 -33.09
C ARG A 87 -23.64 3.04 -33.90
N GLU A 88 -23.03 1.97 -33.40
CA GLU A 88 -22.82 0.73 -34.17
C GLU A 88 -23.78 -0.39 -33.81
N ARG A 89 -24.56 -0.25 -32.72
CA ARG A 89 -25.61 -1.17 -32.24
C ARG A 89 -25.26 -2.64 -32.49
N ASP A 90 -25.78 -3.23 -33.57
CA ASP A 90 -25.67 -4.66 -33.87
C ASP A 90 -24.25 -5.12 -34.23
N ARG A 91 -23.39 -4.21 -34.70
CA ARG A 91 -22.01 -4.54 -35.09
C ARG A 91 -20.98 -4.29 -34.00
N VAL A 92 -21.37 -3.81 -32.82
CA VAL A 92 -20.41 -3.40 -31.76
C VAL A 92 -19.47 -4.54 -31.34
N TRP A 93 -19.98 -5.77 -31.24
CA TRP A 93 -19.24 -6.97 -30.85
C TRP A 93 -18.17 -7.39 -31.86
N SER A 94 -18.25 -6.89 -33.09
CA SER A 94 -17.24 -7.16 -34.13
C SER A 94 -16.07 -6.17 -34.08
N ARG A 95 -16.15 -5.13 -33.24
CA ARG A 95 -15.15 -4.06 -33.18
C ARG A 95 -14.11 -4.33 -32.09
N GLY A 96 -12.85 -4.46 -32.48
CA GLY A 96 -11.72 -4.56 -31.55
C GLY A 96 -11.68 -3.44 -30.48
N ARG A 97 -12.17 -2.23 -30.81
CA ARG A 97 -12.26 -1.11 -29.86
C ARG A 97 -13.19 -1.38 -28.69
N PHE A 98 -14.27 -2.13 -28.90
CA PHE A 98 -15.18 -2.50 -27.82
C PHE A 98 -14.46 -3.32 -26.75
N TYR A 99 -13.71 -4.35 -27.18
CA TYR A 99 -12.92 -5.18 -26.28
C TYR A 99 -11.78 -4.42 -25.61
N LEU A 100 -11.09 -3.54 -26.34
CA LEU A 100 -10.06 -2.66 -25.76
C LEU A 100 -10.63 -1.77 -24.65
N LEU A 101 -11.72 -1.05 -24.92
CA LEU A 101 -12.36 -0.17 -23.94
C LEU A 101 -12.89 -0.93 -22.73
N THR A 102 -13.48 -2.10 -22.95
CA THR A 102 -13.96 -2.98 -21.87
C THR A 102 -12.80 -3.46 -21.02
N ALA A 103 -11.70 -3.89 -21.65
CA ALA A 103 -10.53 -4.35 -20.93
C ALA A 103 -9.84 -3.19 -20.17
N ILE A 104 -9.86 -1.94 -20.69
CA ILE A 104 -9.44 -0.76 -19.93
C ILE A 104 -10.24 -0.61 -18.64
N LEU A 105 -11.57 -0.69 -18.71
CA LEU A 105 -12.42 -0.62 -17.52
C LEU A 105 -12.06 -1.71 -16.51
N VAL A 106 -11.94 -2.95 -16.97
CA VAL A 106 -11.58 -4.10 -16.12
C VAL A 106 -10.21 -3.90 -15.47
N MET A 107 -9.18 -3.51 -16.22
CA MET A 107 -7.83 -3.38 -15.68
C MET A 107 -7.72 -2.28 -14.62
N VAL A 108 -8.39 -1.13 -14.82
CA VAL A 108 -8.42 -0.06 -13.81
C VAL A 108 -9.13 -0.52 -12.53
N LEU A 109 -10.22 -1.29 -12.65
CA LEU A 109 -10.98 -1.80 -11.51
C LEU A 109 -10.30 -2.96 -10.77
N VAL A 110 -9.57 -3.81 -11.49
CA VAL A 110 -8.84 -4.95 -10.91
C VAL A 110 -7.54 -4.51 -10.24
N PHE A 111 -6.93 -3.41 -10.68
CA PHE A 111 -5.63 -2.96 -10.19
C PHE A 111 -5.55 -2.83 -8.65
N PRO A 112 -6.50 -2.19 -7.94
CA PRO A 112 -6.47 -2.11 -6.47
C PRO A 112 -6.49 -3.48 -5.77
N LEU A 113 -7.09 -4.50 -6.39
CA LEU A 113 -7.14 -5.86 -5.84
C LEU A 113 -5.78 -6.56 -5.98
N VAL A 114 -5.09 -6.35 -7.10
CA VAL A 114 -3.74 -6.91 -7.36
C VAL A 114 -2.68 -6.20 -6.52
N MET A 115 -2.89 -4.92 -6.25
CA MET A 115 -2.01 -4.01 -5.52
C MET A 115 -2.42 -3.80 -4.05
N ARG A 116 -3.14 -4.76 -3.46
CA ARG A 116 -3.47 -4.71 -2.04
C ARG A 116 -2.21 -4.61 -1.18
N TYR A 117 -2.20 -3.66 -0.26
CA TYR A 117 -1.10 -3.47 0.68
C TYR A 117 -0.90 -4.71 1.55
N ARG A 118 0.35 -4.99 1.87
CA ARG A 118 0.77 -5.96 2.87
C ARG A 118 1.78 -5.27 3.77
N PRO A 119 1.71 -5.44 5.10
CA PRO A 119 2.68 -4.86 6.00
C PRO A 119 4.10 -5.37 5.73
N ALA A 120 5.09 -4.64 6.26
CA ALA A 120 6.51 -4.99 6.15
C ALA A 120 6.82 -6.39 6.73
N VAL A 121 6.14 -6.77 7.80
CA VAL A 121 6.26 -8.09 8.46
C VAL A 121 4.92 -8.84 8.49
N GLN A 122 4.97 -10.13 8.81
CA GLN A 122 3.80 -10.98 8.99
C GLN A 122 3.91 -11.73 10.32
N ALA A 123 2.78 -11.87 11.00
CA ALA A 123 2.68 -12.67 12.21
C ALA A 123 3.02 -14.15 11.96
N ALA A 124 3.56 -14.80 12.98
CA ALA A 124 3.69 -16.25 13.03
C ALA A 124 2.30 -16.93 13.03
N PRO A 125 2.19 -18.20 12.60
CA PRO A 125 0.93 -18.94 12.66
C PRO A 125 0.38 -18.98 14.09
N GLY A 126 -0.87 -18.58 14.28
CA GLY A 126 -1.54 -18.56 15.58
C GLY A 126 -1.46 -17.22 16.31
N VAL A 127 -0.56 -16.33 15.90
CA VAL A 127 -0.38 -15.00 16.51
C VAL A 127 -1.29 -13.98 15.81
N GLU A 128 -1.97 -13.15 16.60
CA GLU A 128 -2.78 -12.05 16.09
C GLU A 128 -1.92 -10.79 15.85
N MET A 129 -2.11 -10.13 14.71
CA MET A 129 -1.43 -8.87 14.42
C MET A 129 -2.35 -7.87 13.74
N HIS A 130 -2.32 -6.64 14.26
CA HIS A 130 -3.10 -5.51 13.82
C HIS A 130 -2.18 -4.47 13.18
N LEU A 131 -2.57 -3.98 12.01
CA LEU A 131 -2.06 -2.74 11.46
C LEU A 131 -2.90 -1.59 12.04
N VAL A 132 -2.26 -0.69 12.81
CA VAL A 132 -2.96 0.38 13.54
C VAL A 132 -3.73 1.29 12.60
N GLU A 133 -3.08 1.75 11.53
CA GLU A 133 -3.74 2.52 10.47
C GLU A 133 -4.01 1.63 9.27
N ARG A 134 -5.13 0.90 9.29
CA ARG A 134 -5.57 0.08 8.15
C ARG A 134 -5.97 0.99 6.98
N PRO A 135 -5.20 1.05 5.89
CA PRO A 135 -5.55 1.92 4.79
C PRO A 135 -6.76 1.33 4.04
N GLY A 136 -7.71 2.17 3.65
CA GLY A 136 -8.79 1.79 2.73
C GLY A 136 -8.26 1.32 1.38
N LEU A 137 -9.11 0.76 0.50
CA LEU A 137 -8.67 0.10 -0.74
C LEU A 137 -7.72 0.97 -1.60
N LEU A 138 -8.07 2.23 -1.84
CA LEU A 138 -7.26 3.14 -2.66
C LEU A 138 -5.99 3.61 -1.93
N ALA A 139 -6.10 3.97 -0.65
CA ALA A 139 -4.96 4.36 0.16
C ALA A 139 -3.95 3.21 0.31
N GLY A 140 -4.44 1.97 0.44
CA GLY A 140 -3.62 0.77 0.50
C GLY A 140 -2.95 0.48 -0.84
N THR A 141 -3.65 0.71 -1.95
CA THR A 141 -3.04 0.62 -3.28
C THR A 141 -1.90 1.64 -3.45
N ALA A 142 -2.12 2.88 -3.03
CA ALA A 142 -1.09 3.92 -3.05
C ALA A 142 0.08 3.58 -2.12
N ARG A 143 -0.18 3.10 -0.89
CA ARG A 143 0.85 2.63 0.05
C ARG A 143 1.64 1.44 -0.49
N ARG A 144 1.01 0.54 -1.25
CA ARG A 144 1.71 -0.54 -1.96
C ARG A 144 2.59 0.00 -3.07
N CYS A 145 2.13 0.99 -3.83
CA CYS A 145 2.95 1.70 -4.80
C CYS A 145 4.13 2.40 -4.11
N GLN A 146 3.95 3.03 -2.95
CA GLN A 146 5.04 3.60 -2.16
C GLN A 146 6.07 2.54 -1.77
N ALA A 147 5.63 1.37 -1.30
CA ALA A 147 6.54 0.27 -0.96
C ALA A 147 7.33 -0.25 -2.16
N LEU A 148 6.70 -0.39 -3.34
CA LEU A 148 7.40 -0.80 -4.57
C LEU A 148 8.33 0.28 -5.11
N ALA A 149 8.01 1.54 -4.86
CA ALA A 149 8.77 2.70 -5.32
C ALA A 149 9.79 3.19 -4.30
N GLU A 150 9.91 2.52 -3.15
CA GLU A 150 10.81 2.93 -2.07
C GLU A 150 10.59 4.39 -1.66
N ILE A 151 9.31 4.78 -1.58
CA ILE A 151 8.90 6.10 -1.12
C ILE A 151 8.50 5.97 0.34
N ARG A 152 9.25 6.65 1.21
CA ARG A 152 8.90 6.82 2.62
C ARG A 152 7.66 7.71 2.75
N GLY A 153 6.71 7.27 3.58
CA GLY A 153 5.48 7.99 3.88
C GLY A 153 5.57 8.74 5.22
N CYS A 154 4.53 8.57 6.04
CA CYS A 154 4.60 8.96 7.45
C CYS A 154 5.35 7.90 8.25
N GLN A 155 6.00 8.35 9.32
CA GLN A 155 6.59 7.51 10.37
C GLN A 155 5.71 7.55 11.60
N TYR A 156 5.86 6.58 12.49
CA TYR A 156 5.01 6.37 13.64
C TYR A 156 5.85 6.34 14.90
N GLU A 157 5.51 7.18 15.86
CA GLU A 157 6.12 7.21 17.18
C GLU A 157 5.11 6.62 18.19
N PRO A 158 5.32 5.37 18.68
CA PRO A 158 4.57 4.84 19.80
C PRO A 158 4.84 5.70 21.04
N LEU A 159 3.78 6.28 21.63
CA LEU A 159 3.90 7.11 22.82
C LEU A 159 3.69 6.35 24.11
N GLY A 160 3.06 5.17 24.07
CA GLY A 160 2.77 4.30 25.21
C GLY A 160 1.33 3.81 25.19
N TRP A 161 0.94 3.12 26.24
CA TRP A 161 -0.39 2.53 26.40
C TRP A 161 -1.19 3.32 27.44
N ALA A 162 -2.38 3.80 27.07
CA ALA A 162 -3.28 4.48 28.02
C ALA A 162 -3.91 3.50 29.02
N ASP A 163 -4.15 2.27 28.56
CA ASP A 163 -4.63 1.12 29.32
C ASP A 163 -4.18 -0.19 28.64
N ALA A 164 -4.78 -1.34 29.00
CA ALA A 164 -4.44 -2.65 28.46
C ALA A 164 -4.61 -2.77 26.93
N ASP A 165 -5.57 -2.05 26.34
CA ASP A 165 -5.99 -2.25 24.94
C ASP A 165 -5.87 -0.97 24.09
N THR A 166 -5.52 0.17 24.69
CA THR A 166 -5.45 1.47 24.00
C THR A 166 -4.01 1.94 23.81
N LEU A 167 -3.51 1.85 22.58
CA LEU A 167 -2.20 2.36 22.18
C LEU A 167 -2.28 3.84 21.81
N VAL A 168 -1.46 4.68 22.43
CA VAL A 168 -1.28 6.08 22.05
C VAL A 168 -0.04 6.21 21.17
N TYR A 169 -0.17 6.91 20.04
CA TYR A 169 0.91 7.11 19.08
C TYR A 169 0.86 8.50 18.45
N ARG A 170 1.89 8.85 17.70
CA ARG A 170 1.98 10.08 16.91
C ARG A 170 2.53 9.78 15.53
N THR A 171 1.98 10.43 14.49
CA THR A 171 2.50 10.34 13.13
C THR A 171 3.48 11.47 12.83
N TRP A 172 4.52 11.20 12.07
CA TRP A 172 5.50 12.17 11.57
C TRP A 172 5.50 12.13 10.04
N CYS A 173 4.94 13.15 9.40
CA CYS A 173 4.72 13.15 7.94
C CYS A 173 5.53 14.26 7.25
N GLY A 174 5.91 14.03 5.99
CA GLY A 174 6.70 14.99 5.21
C GLY A 174 8.20 14.95 5.49
N GLY A 175 8.71 13.81 5.96
CA GLY A 175 10.14 13.59 6.11
C GLY A 175 10.86 13.60 4.75
N ARG A 176 12.17 13.84 4.79
CA ARG A 176 12.99 13.94 3.57
C ARG A 176 14.42 13.49 3.82
N PHE A 177 15.06 12.98 2.78
CA PHE A 177 16.49 12.68 2.83
C PHE A 177 17.31 13.96 2.58
N THR A 178 18.27 14.24 3.45
CA THR A 178 19.26 15.30 3.28
C THR A 178 20.67 14.73 3.29
N ALA A 179 21.70 15.57 3.15
CA ALA A 179 23.08 15.12 3.25
C ALA A 179 23.43 14.52 4.63
N GLN A 180 22.62 14.79 5.66
CA GLN A 180 22.76 14.27 7.02
C GLN A 180 21.99 12.96 7.23
N GLY A 181 21.40 12.40 6.17
CA GLY A 181 20.54 11.22 6.23
C GLY A 181 19.07 11.58 6.25
N TRP A 182 18.23 10.64 6.67
CA TRP A 182 16.81 10.85 6.79
C TRP A 182 16.51 11.90 7.89
N GLN A 183 15.63 12.84 7.59
CA GLN A 183 15.12 13.81 8.55
C GLN A 183 13.62 13.56 8.72
N PRO A 184 13.15 13.26 9.95
CA PRO A 184 11.75 13.10 10.24
C PRO A 184 10.94 14.32 9.80
N GLY A 185 9.66 14.07 9.51
CA GLY A 185 8.73 15.10 9.09
C GLY A 185 8.29 16.03 10.22
N SER A 186 7.13 16.66 10.05
CA SER A 186 6.49 17.39 11.14
C SER A 186 5.64 16.46 12.00
N PRO A 187 5.68 16.59 13.34
CA PRO A 187 4.84 15.80 14.22
C PRO A 187 3.37 16.19 14.09
N GLY A 188 2.51 15.20 13.98
CA GLY A 188 1.06 15.34 14.13
C GLY A 188 0.63 15.42 15.60
N ALA A 189 -0.67 15.57 15.82
CA ALA A 189 -1.25 15.42 17.16
C ALA A 189 -1.19 13.94 17.61
N PRO A 190 -1.10 13.67 18.92
CA PRO A 190 -1.30 12.32 19.45
C PRO A 190 -2.66 11.74 19.05
N MET A 191 -2.67 10.47 18.70
CA MET A 191 -3.84 9.67 18.36
C MET A 191 -3.83 8.42 19.24
N ALA A 192 -5.00 7.83 19.49
CA ALA A 192 -5.11 6.55 20.15
C ALA A 192 -5.76 5.50 19.24
N TYR A 193 -5.38 4.25 19.44
CA TYR A 193 -5.86 3.07 18.75
C TYR A 193 -6.34 2.04 19.78
N ASP A 194 -7.61 1.66 19.70
CA ASP A 194 -8.17 0.58 20.51
C ASP A 194 -8.02 -0.75 19.76
N VAL A 195 -7.30 -1.71 20.35
CA VAL A 195 -6.94 -2.97 19.70
C VAL A 195 -8.17 -3.86 19.46
N ASN A 196 -9.14 -3.82 20.37
CA ASN A 196 -10.33 -4.67 20.34
C ASN A 196 -11.32 -4.25 19.26
N THR A 197 -11.54 -2.94 19.12
CA THR A 197 -12.51 -2.35 18.18
C THR A 197 -11.86 -2.00 16.84
N GLY A 198 -10.57 -1.68 16.85
CA GLY A 198 -9.85 -1.14 15.71
C GLY A 198 -10.11 0.36 15.46
N ASP A 199 -10.77 1.04 16.41
CA ASP A 199 -11.06 2.47 16.30
C ASP A 199 -9.81 3.32 16.51
N VAL A 200 -9.74 4.43 15.77
CA VAL A 200 -8.63 5.39 15.82
C VAL A 200 -9.18 6.78 16.09
N GLY A 201 -8.67 7.47 17.11
CA GLY A 201 -9.09 8.83 17.41
C GLY A 201 -8.41 9.45 18.63
N ALA A 202 -8.21 10.77 18.61
CA ALA A 202 -7.66 11.52 19.75
C ALA A 202 -8.61 11.51 20.97
N SER A 203 -9.92 11.32 20.75
CA SER A 203 -10.92 11.23 21.82
C SER A 203 -10.81 9.98 22.69
N LEU A 204 -10.05 8.96 22.24
CA LEU A 204 -9.78 7.75 23.01
C LEU A 204 -8.68 7.97 24.06
N ILE A 205 -8.01 9.13 24.05
CA ILE A 205 -6.98 9.47 25.03
C ILE A 205 -7.68 10.02 26.28
N ASP A 206 -7.95 9.14 27.25
CA ASP A 206 -8.53 9.50 28.55
C ASP A 206 -7.48 9.65 29.67
N ARG A 207 -6.27 9.12 29.45
CA ARG A 207 -5.17 9.02 30.42
C ARG A 207 -3.82 9.28 29.79
N GLU A 208 -2.83 9.59 30.63
CA GLU A 208 -1.44 9.66 30.19
C GLU A 208 -0.91 8.26 29.83
N PRO A 209 -0.29 8.08 28.66
CA PRO A 209 0.21 6.78 28.24
C PRO A 209 1.44 6.35 29.05
N VAL A 210 1.45 5.10 29.49
CA VAL A 210 2.59 4.47 30.17
C VAL A 210 3.51 3.83 29.14
N ARG A 211 4.82 4.06 29.29
CA ARG A 211 5.86 3.49 28.43
C ARG A 211 6.56 2.34 29.14
N GLN A 212 6.24 1.11 28.74
CA GLN A 212 6.97 -0.09 29.16
C GLN A 212 7.63 -0.73 27.94
N ARG A 213 8.96 -0.61 27.85
CA ARG A 213 9.74 -1.13 26.71
C ARG A 213 10.05 -2.61 26.85
N CYS A 214 10.29 -3.28 25.73
CA CYS A 214 10.87 -4.62 25.70
C CYS A 214 11.95 -4.76 24.63
N ASP A 215 12.79 -5.77 24.81
CA ASP A 215 13.79 -6.15 23.80
C ASP A 215 13.07 -6.79 22.59
N PRO A 216 13.22 -6.23 21.36
CA PRO A 216 12.56 -6.77 20.17
C PRO A 216 12.80 -8.26 19.95
N GLU A 217 13.99 -8.77 20.27
CA GLU A 217 14.31 -10.20 20.10
C GLU A 217 13.54 -11.11 21.06
N THR A 218 13.06 -10.55 22.18
CA THR A 218 12.26 -11.28 23.17
C THR A 218 10.76 -11.14 22.89
N CYS A 219 10.29 -9.97 22.47
CA CYS A 219 8.85 -9.67 22.43
C CYS A 219 8.25 -9.52 21.03
N VAL A 220 9.06 -9.26 19.99
CA VAL A 220 8.59 -9.08 18.61
C VAL A 220 9.03 -10.25 17.74
N SER A 221 10.34 -10.49 17.61
CA SER A 221 10.91 -11.50 16.70
C SER A 221 10.26 -12.90 16.81
N PRO A 222 10.02 -13.46 18.01
CA PRO A 222 9.43 -14.80 18.15
C PRO A 222 7.99 -14.91 17.61
N ASN A 223 7.30 -13.78 17.52
CA ASN A 223 5.91 -13.67 17.10
C ASN A 223 5.78 -13.38 15.59
N LEU A 224 6.89 -13.23 14.87
CA LEU A 224 6.92 -13.01 13.42
C LEU A 224 7.21 -14.30 12.65
N THR A 225 6.80 -14.36 11.38
CA THR A 225 7.15 -15.49 10.52
C THR A 225 8.60 -15.40 10.03
N ASP A 226 9.30 -16.54 10.03
CA ASP A 226 10.64 -16.69 9.42
C ASP A 226 10.65 -16.40 7.91
N LYS A 227 9.48 -16.50 7.25
CA LYS A 227 9.30 -16.23 5.81
C LYS A 227 9.23 -14.74 5.53
N GLN A 228 10.29 -14.01 5.87
CA GLN A 228 10.39 -12.61 5.49
C GLN A 228 10.81 -12.50 4.02
N LEU A 229 10.17 -11.59 3.28
CA LEU A 229 10.31 -11.43 1.83
C LEU A 229 11.74 -11.04 1.38
N PHE A 230 12.59 -10.65 2.33
CA PHE A 230 13.98 -10.28 2.12
C PHE A 230 14.85 -10.95 3.19
N PRO A 231 16.12 -11.28 2.89
CA PRO A 231 17.02 -11.99 3.82
C PRO A 231 17.41 -11.18 5.08
N TRP A 232 16.84 -9.98 5.25
CA TRP A 232 17.21 -9.02 6.29
C TRP A 232 16.29 -9.10 7.51
N GLY A 233 15.21 -9.88 7.46
CA GLY A 233 14.31 -10.04 8.59
C GLY A 233 13.60 -8.74 8.97
N TYR A 234 13.24 -8.64 10.26
CA TYR A 234 12.53 -7.50 10.83
C TYR A 234 13.40 -6.24 10.76
N LEU A 235 12.88 -5.21 10.10
CA LEU A 235 13.51 -3.89 10.05
C LEU A 235 12.70 -2.93 10.92
N PRO A 236 13.22 -2.48 12.07
CA PRO A 236 12.51 -1.52 12.91
C PRO A 236 12.42 -0.16 12.22
N GLY A 237 11.36 0.58 12.51
CA GLY A 237 11.18 1.94 12.00
C GLY A 237 12.07 2.97 12.72
N GLU A 238 11.78 4.25 12.49
CA GLU A 238 12.51 5.39 13.08
C GLU A 238 12.44 5.40 14.62
N TYR A 239 11.31 4.94 15.15
CA TYR A 239 11.08 4.79 16.58
C TYR A 239 11.06 3.29 16.90
N PRO A 240 12.24 2.68 17.12
CA PRO A 240 12.41 1.22 17.09
C PRO A 240 11.97 0.53 18.38
N ASP A 241 11.77 1.27 19.47
CA ASP A 241 11.49 0.72 20.80
C ASP A 241 10.07 0.10 20.85
N PRO A 242 9.93 -1.23 20.97
CA PRO A 242 8.62 -1.86 21.15
C PRO A 242 8.08 -1.57 22.55
N LEU A 243 6.75 -1.43 22.65
CA LEU A 243 6.05 -1.11 23.90
C LEU A 243 5.05 -2.21 24.26
N ILE A 244 5.19 -2.80 25.45
CA ILE A 244 4.26 -3.80 25.99
C ILE A 244 3.08 -3.10 26.67
N SER A 245 1.87 -3.62 26.47
CA SER A 245 0.67 -3.21 27.19
C SER A 245 0.77 -3.50 28.70
N PRO A 246 0.04 -2.77 29.56
CA PRO A 246 0.04 -3.00 31.01
C PRO A 246 -0.27 -4.42 31.47
N ASP A 247 -1.06 -5.17 30.69
CA ASP A 247 -1.43 -6.57 30.98
C ASP A 247 -0.49 -7.59 30.31
N GLY A 248 0.49 -7.15 29.52
CA GLY A 248 1.45 -8.01 28.85
C GLY A 248 0.96 -8.70 27.58
N ARG A 249 -0.31 -8.51 27.19
CA ARG A 249 -0.94 -9.23 26.07
C ARG A 249 -0.56 -8.70 24.70
N TRP A 250 -0.26 -7.41 24.59
CA TRP A 250 -0.02 -6.73 23.33
C TRP A 250 1.34 -6.07 23.30
N VAL A 251 1.99 -6.12 22.14
CA VAL A 251 3.23 -5.38 21.86
C VAL A 251 3.01 -4.47 20.67
N ALA A 252 3.19 -3.17 20.87
CA ALA A 252 3.20 -2.18 19.81
C ALA A 252 4.64 -1.98 19.31
N PHE A 253 4.85 -2.01 18.00
CA PHE A 253 6.16 -1.84 17.39
C PHE A 253 6.05 -1.25 15.99
N THR A 254 7.15 -0.68 15.51
CA THR A 254 7.26 -0.16 14.14
C THR A 254 8.03 -1.15 13.27
N ALA A 255 7.63 -1.28 12.01
CA ALA A 255 8.35 -2.07 11.01
C ALA A 255 8.41 -1.31 9.69
N GLU A 256 9.58 -1.22 9.07
CA GLU A 256 9.76 -0.56 7.78
C GLU A 256 10.01 -1.54 6.63
N HIS A 257 9.52 -1.18 5.46
CA HIS A 257 10.10 -1.71 4.22
C HIS A 257 11.49 -1.08 4.03
N VAL A 258 12.49 -1.85 3.59
CA VAL A 258 13.92 -1.46 3.45
C VAL A 258 14.14 0.02 3.10
N TYR A 259 13.44 0.54 2.10
CA TYR A 259 13.46 1.96 1.73
C TYR A 259 12.05 2.54 1.55
N GLY A 260 11.02 1.84 2.01
CA GLY A 260 9.62 2.14 1.74
C GLY A 260 8.87 2.73 2.93
N PRO A 261 7.53 2.58 2.98
CA PRO A 261 6.74 3.07 4.09
C PRO A 261 7.01 2.26 5.37
N GLU A 262 6.79 2.93 6.50
CA GLU A 262 6.81 2.34 7.84
C GLU A 262 5.37 1.94 8.23
N ASP A 263 5.23 0.88 9.01
CA ASP A 263 3.98 0.42 9.61
C ASP A 263 4.07 0.51 11.13
N LEU A 264 2.98 0.95 11.76
CA LEU A 264 2.74 0.75 13.20
C LEU A 264 1.87 -0.48 13.38
N LEU A 265 2.39 -1.45 14.11
CA LEU A 265 1.80 -2.76 14.30
C LEU A 265 1.58 -3.03 15.78
N VAL A 266 0.53 -3.79 16.09
CA VAL A 266 0.28 -4.38 17.41
C VAL A 266 0.20 -5.89 17.23
N ILE A 267 0.90 -6.65 18.05
CA ILE A 267 0.95 -8.11 17.97
C ILE A 267 0.64 -8.76 19.32
N SER A 268 -0.06 -9.89 19.31
CA SER A 268 -0.32 -10.68 20.52
C SER A 268 0.95 -11.38 21.01
N THR A 269 1.06 -11.56 22.33
CA THR A 269 2.11 -12.37 22.96
C THR A 269 1.71 -13.84 23.18
N GLU A 270 0.44 -14.15 22.90
CA GLU A 270 -0.19 -15.48 23.02
C GLU A 270 -0.78 -15.94 21.69
#